data_AF-A0A840Q2V2-F1
#
_entry.id   AF-A0A840Q2V2-F1
#
_cell.length_a   1.000
_cell.length_b   1.000
_cell.length_c   1.000
_cell.angle_alpha   90.00
_cell.angle_beta   90.00
_cell.angle_gamma   90.00
#
_symmetry.space_group_name_H-M   'P 1'
#
loop_
_entity.id
_entity.type
_entity.pdbx_description
1 polymer ?
#
loop_
_entity_poly.entity_id
_entity_poly.type
_entity_poly.pdbx_seq_one_letter_code
_entity_poly.pdbx_strand_id
1 'polypeptide(L)'
;MESRTDRTPRARLRGFNHEQDGTDERVTEIEPWPLLKLPSLRWALAVALPSCRYDIEPSSEHRPHKFAWLHDPLSDSWASAVPLGERKYRIRQSGIRRLWDEAEAAYQWWTDKGEPHITEWRWTITPDCQSITFPGNTKFTQVS
;
A
#
# COMPACT_ATOMS: atom_id res chain seq x y z
N MET A 1 1.56 28.90 -1.14
CA MET A 1 0.52 27.90 -0.78
C MET A 1 0.82 26.68 -1.62
N GLU A 2 1.74 25.85 -1.12
CA GLU A 2 2.35 24.77 -1.89
C GLU A 2 1.47 23.54 -1.81
N SER A 3 1.02 23.07 -2.98
CA SER A 3 0.22 21.86 -3.10
C SER A 3 1.06 20.66 -2.66
N ARG A 4 0.47 19.77 -1.87
CA ARG A 4 1.08 18.54 -1.33
C ARG A 4 1.72 17.64 -2.41
N THR A 5 1.40 17.89 -3.67
CA THR A 5 1.98 17.27 -4.88
C THR A 5 3.44 17.65 -5.16
N ASP A 6 3.98 18.71 -4.56
CA ASP A 6 5.30 19.26 -4.94
C ASP A 6 6.50 18.74 -4.12
N ARG A 7 6.27 18.04 -2.99
CA ARG A 7 7.35 17.60 -2.08
C ARG A 7 7.92 16.20 -2.37
N THR A 8 7.67 15.64 -3.54
CA THR A 8 8.25 14.33 -3.89
C THR A 8 8.73 14.39 -5.33
N PRO A 9 10.03 14.13 -5.59
CA PRO A 9 10.49 13.89 -6.95
C PRO A 9 9.53 12.89 -7.61
N ARG A 10 9.09 13.17 -8.84
CA ARG A 10 8.41 12.17 -9.68
C ARG A 10 9.42 11.06 -9.96
N ALA A 11 9.60 10.15 -9.00
CA ALA A 11 10.30 8.91 -9.24
C ALA A 11 9.50 8.20 -10.32
N ARG A 12 10.11 8.08 -11.50
CA ARG A 12 9.54 7.28 -12.58
C ARG A 12 9.41 5.87 -12.01
N LEU A 13 8.17 5.39 -11.84
CA LEU A 13 7.87 3.99 -11.50
C LEU A 13 8.37 3.00 -12.58
N ARG A 14 8.94 3.51 -13.68
CA ARG A 14 9.41 2.75 -14.82
C ARG A 14 10.92 2.47 -14.68
N GLY A 15 11.28 1.23 -14.32
CA GLY A 15 12.64 0.72 -14.51
C GLY A 15 13.35 0.08 -13.31
N PHE A 16 12.66 -0.24 -12.21
CA PHE A 16 13.30 -1.00 -11.13
C PHE A 16 13.41 -2.48 -11.51
N ASN A 17 14.62 -3.04 -11.34
CA ASN A 17 14.93 -4.44 -11.65
C ASN A 17 14.05 -5.38 -10.82
N HIS A 18 13.21 -6.15 -11.49
CA HIS A 18 12.32 -7.16 -10.92
C HIS A 18 13.04 -8.39 -10.32
N GLU A 19 14.37 -8.38 -10.34
CA GLU A 19 15.25 -9.46 -9.92
C GLU A 19 16.37 -8.84 -9.09
N GLN A 20 16.12 -8.69 -7.78
CA GLN A 20 17.17 -8.42 -6.81
C GLN A 20 17.33 -9.62 -5.87
N ASP A 21 18.58 -9.97 -5.60
CA ASP A 21 18.98 -11.01 -4.65
C ASP A 21 18.51 -10.65 -3.22
N GLY A 22 18.07 -11.62 -2.42
CA GLY A 22 17.49 -11.37 -1.08
C GLY A 22 15.97 -11.11 -1.03
N THR A 23 15.26 -11.40 -2.11
CA THR A 23 13.79 -11.30 -2.18
C THR A 23 13.12 -12.39 -1.33
N ASP A 24 12.22 -12.00 -0.42
CA ASP A 24 11.31 -12.93 0.25
C ASP A 24 10.14 -13.22 -0.70
N GLU A 25 9.86 -14.51 -0.93
CA GLU A 25 8.79 -14.96 -1.80
C GLU A 25 7.78 -15.81 -1.02
N ARG A 26 6.50 -15.46 -1.16
CA ARG A 26 5.40 -16.20 -0.55
C ARG A 26 4.20 -16.25 -1.49
N VAL A 27 3.33 -17.23 -1.29
CA VAL A 27 2.02 -17.29 -1.95
C VAL A 27 0.93 -16.83 -0.97
N THR A 28 0.04 -15.96 -1.45
CA THR A 28 -1.16 -15.53 -0.72
C THR A 28 -2.41 -15.81 -1.56
N GLU A 29 -3.53 -16.00 -0.86
CA GLU A 29 -4.87 -16.08 -1.46
C GLU A 29 -5.62 -14.74 -1.35
N ILE A 30 -5.03 -13.75 -0.66
CA ILE A 30 -5.58 -12.40 -0.57
C ILE A 30 -5.50 -11.75 -1.95
N GLU A 31 -6.65 -11.31 -2.45
CA GLU A 31 -6.69 -10.63 -3.73
C GLU A 31 -6.06 -9.22 -3.62
N PRO A 32 -5.09 -8.86 -4.49
CA PRO A 32 -4.46 -7.53 -4.47
C PRO A 32 -5.42 -6.41 -4.85
N TRP A 33 -6.47 -6.73 -5.61
CA TRP A 33 -7.27 -5.72 -6.30
C TRP A 33 -8.17 -4.92 -5.35
N PRO A 34 -8.88 -5.56 -4.40
CA PRO A 34 -9.60 -4.82 -3.36
C PRO A 34 -8.71 -3.84 -2.62
N LEU A 35 -7.49 -4.25 -2.22
CA LEU A 35 -6.51 -3.41 -1.53
C LEU A 35 -6.29 -2.09 -2.26
N LEU A 36 -6.07 -2.16 -3.57
CA LEU A 36 -5.60 -1.02 -4.34
C LEU A 36 -6.72 -0.21 -5.01
N LYS A 37 -7.92 -0.78 -5.17
CA LYS A 37 -9.05 -0.17 -5.90
C LYS A 37 -10.18 0.36 -5.03
N LEU A 38 -10.46 -0.24 -3.87
CA LEU A 38 -11.57 0.20 -3.03
C LEU A 38 -11.21 1.50 -2.31
N PRO A 39 -11.98 2.61 -2.47
CA PRO A 39 -11.62 3.90 -1.89
C PRO A 39 -11.46 3.89 -0.36
N SER A 40 -12.34 3.19 0.36
CA SER A 40 -12.29 3.09 1.82
C SER A 40 -11.07 2.30 2.31
N LEU A 41 -10.73 1.22 1.63
CA LEU A 41 -9.57 0.38 1.95
C LEU A 41 -8.25 1.05 1.55
N ARG A 42 -8.22 1.79 0.43
CA ARG A 42 -7.11 2.66 0.05
C ARG A 42 -6.76 3.65 1.15
N TRP A 43 -7.76 4.10 1.91
CA TRP A 43 -7.53 5.00 3.04
C TRP A 43 -6.85 4.30 4.21
N ALA A 44 -7.30 3.10 4.60
CA ALA A 44 -6.64 2.29 5.62
C ALA A 44 -5.17 2.02 5.26
N LEU A 45 -4.90 1.70 3.98
CA LEU A 45 -3.54 1.55 3.46
C LEU A 45 -2.74 2.85 3.51
N ALA A 46 -3.33 3.99 3.14
CA ALA A 46 -2.64 5.28 3.19
C ALA A 46 -2.26 5.69 4.62
N VAL A 47 -3.04 5.26 5.62
CA VAL A 47 -2.75 5.50 7.04
C VAL A 47 -1.65 4.55 7.55
N ALA A 48 -1.71 3.26 7.18
CA ALA A 48 -0.71 2.28 7.58
C ALA A 48 0.64 2.45 6.86
N LEU A 49 0.61 2.90 5.60
CA LEU A 49 1.75 2.98 4.70
C LEU A 49 1.88 4.41 4.12
N PRO A 50 2.15 5.44 4.96
CA PRO A 50 2.00 6.85 4.58
C PRO A 50 2.95 7.32 3.47
N SER A 51 4.11 6.68 3.35
CA SER A 51 5.12 6.96 2.31
C SER A 51 5.02 6.02 1.10
N CYS A 52 4.27 4.91 1.24
CA CYS A 52 4.18 3.90 0.19
C CYS A 52 3.39 4.42 -1.00
N ARG A 53 3.96 4.18 -2.18
CA ARG A 53 3.33 4.33 -3.48
C ARG A 53 2.88 2.96 -3.95
N TYR A 54 1.85 2.94 -4.78
CA TYR A 54 1.39 1.70 -5.37
C TYR A 54 0.95 1.93 -6.81
N ASP A 55 1.02 0.88 -7.61
CA ASP A 55 0.60 0.88 -8.99
C ASP A 55 -0.04 -0.47 -9.35
N ILE A 56 -0.88 -0.45 -10.40
CA ILE A 56 -1.43 -1.67 -10.99
C ILE A 56 -1.03 -1.65 -12.45
N GLU A 57 -0.06 -2.48 -12.80
CA GLU A 57 0.31 -2.63 -14.20
C GLU A 57 -0.75 -3.49 -14.90
N PRO A 58 -1.38 -3.00 -15.97
CA PRO A 58 -2.36 -3.76 -16.73
C PRO A 58 -1.69 -4.92 -17.47
N SER A 59 -2.50 -5.90 -17.89
CA SER A 59 -2.02 -6.92 -18.82
C SER A 59 -1.58 -6.27 -20.14
N SER A 60 -0.47 -6.76 -20.68
CA SER A 60 0.08 -6.38 -21.99
C SER A 60 0.37 -7.63 -22.82
N GLU A 61 0.68 -7.47 -24.12
CA GLU A 61 1.08 -8.59 -24.98
C GLU A 61 2.29 -9.36 -24.43
N HIS A 62 3.20 -8.67 -23.74
CA HIS A 62 4.41 -9.26 -23.16
C HIS A 62 4.16 -9.83 -21.75
N ARG A 63 3.05 -9.46 -21.10
CA ARG A 63 2.66 -9.91 -19.76
C ARG A 63 1.14 -10.07 -19.71
N PRO A 64 0.60 -11.29 -19.92
CA PRO A 64 -0.85 -11.51 -20.07
C PRO A 64 -1.65 -11.27 -18.78
N HIS A 65 -0.99 -10.98 -17.66
CA HIS A 65 -1.63 -10.79 -16.37
C HIS A 65 -1.32 -9.41 -15.78
N LYS A 66 -2.36 -8.77 -15.24
CA LYS A 66 -2.21 -7.61 -14.36
C LYS A 66 -1.42 -8.02 -13.10
N PHE A 67 -0.59 -7.13 -12.57
CA PHE A 67 0.06 -7.31 -11.28
C PHE A 67 0.06 -6.00 -10.48
N ALA A 68 0.14 -6.13 -9.17
CA ALA A 68 0.19 -5.01 -8.25
C ALA A 68 1.63 -4.75 -7.80
N TRP A 69 1.94 -3.47 -7.56
CA TRP A 69 3.25 -3.04 -7.08
C TRP A 69 3.10 -2.07 -5.92
N LEU A 70 3.95 -2.21 -4.91
CA LEU A 70 4.11 -1.30 -3.78
C LEU A 70 5.57 -0.89 -3.67
N HIS A 71 5.82 0.37 -3.35
CA HIS A 71 7.16 0.90 -3.18
C HIS A 71 7.19 2.07 -2.21
N ASP A 72 8.11 2.00 -1.27
CA ASP A 72 8.35 3.06 -0.31
C ASP A 72 9.67 3.78 -0.64
N PRO A 73 9.63 4.99 -1.23
CA PRO A 73 10.83 5.71 -1.65
C PRO A 73 11.72 6.16 -0.50
N LEU A 74 11.22 6.14 0.75
CA LEU A 74 12.02 6.52 1.92
C LEU A 74 12.91 5.37 2.40
N SER A 75 12.43 4.14 2.30
CA SER A 75 13.15 2.95 2.75
C SER A 75 13.73 2.11 1.61
N ASP A 76 13.46 2.48 0.36
CA ASP A 76 13.73 1.71 -0.86
C ASP A 76 13.11 0.29 -0.82
N SER A 77 12.13 0.08 0.07
CA SER A 77 11.43 -1.19 0.18
C SER A 77 10.39 -1.32 -0.92
N TRP A 78 10.17 -2.54 -1.40
CA TRP A 78 9.20 -2.81 -2.47
C TRP A 78 8.50 -4.15 -2.25
N ALA A 79 7.31 -4.27 -2.83
CA ALA A 79 6.59 -5.52 -2.96
C ALA A 79 5.85 -5.61 -4.29
N SER A 80 5.67 -6.82 -4.79
CA SER A 80 4.89 -7.13 -5.99
C SER A 80 3.97 -8.30 -5.74
N ALA A 81 2.78 -8.27 -6.34
CA ALA A 81 1.83 -9.37 -6.30
C ALA A 81 1.40 -9.76 -7.72
N VAL A 82 1.83 -10.94 -8.14
CA VAL A 82 1.60 -11.48 -9.49
C VAL A 82 0.66 -12.69 -9.39
N PRO A 83 -0.40 -12.77 -10.18
CA PRO A 83 -1.28 -13.95 -10.17
C PRO A 83 -0.53 -15.20 -10.65
N LEU A 84 -0.75 -16.33 -9.96
CA LEU A 84 -0.23 -17.67 -10.29
C LEU A 84 -1.30 -18.61 -10.86
N GLY A 85 -2.53 -18.14 -10.99
CA GLY A 85 -3.69 -18.95 -11.37
C GLY A 85 -4.93 -18.43 -10.68
N GLU A 86 -5.94 -19.27 -10.51
CA GLU A 86 -7.19 -18.89 -9.86
C GLU A 86 -6.94 -18.62 -8.36
N ARG A 87 -7.21 -17.37 -7.95
CA ARG A 87 -7.20 -16.89 -6.56
C ARG A 87 -5.88 -17.08 -5.80
N LYS A 88 -4.75 -17.26 -6.50
CA LYS A 88 -3.42 -17.35 -5.89
C LYS A 88 -2.49 -16.29 -6.46
N TYR A 89 -1.73 -15.64 -5.58
CA TYR A 89 -0.83 -14.56 -5.92
C TYR A 89 0.56 -14.84 -5.34
N ARG A 90 1.58 -14.78 -6.20
CA ARG A 90 2.98 -14.77 -5.80
C ARG A 90 3.33 -13.36 -5.33
N ILE A 91 3.73 -13.28 -4.08
CA ILE A 91 4.26 -12.10 -3.44
C ILE A 91 5.77 -12.16 -3.48
N ARG A 92 6.39 -11.09 -3.95
CA ARG A 92 7.84 -10.89 -3.86
C ARG A 92 8.08 -9.55 -3.21
N GLN A 93 8.88 -9.50 -2.15
CA GLN A 93 9.17 -8.27 -1.43
C GLN A 93 10.62 -8.20 -0.98
N SER A 94 11.16 -6.98 -0.90
CA SER A 94 12.51 -6.72 -0.43
C SER A 94 12.62 -5.33 0.20
N GLY A 95 13.70 -5.12 0.95
CA GLY A 95 13.95 -3.92 1.75
C GLY A 95 13.69 -4.14 3.24
N ILE A 96 13.97 -3.10 4.03
CA ILE A 96 13.82 -3.11 5.49
C ILE A 96 12.37 -3.21 5.95
N ARG A 97 11.42 -2.84 5.08
CA ARG A 97 9.99 -2.96 5.32
C ARG A 97 9.41 -4.11 4.52
N ARG A 98 8.51 -4.87 5.15
CA ARG A 98 7.72 -5.92 4.50
C ARG A 98 6.40 -5.32 4.03
N LEU A 99 6.46 -4.53 2.95
CA LEU A 99 5.32 -3.71 2.52
C LEU A 99 4.07 -4.52 2.20
N TRP A 100 4.20 -5.75 1.70
CA TRP A 100 3.04 -6.60 1.48
C TRP A 100 2.41 -7.06 2.80
N ASP A 101 3.23 -7.50 3.73
CA ASP A 101 2.76 -7.95 5.05
C ASP A 101 2.08 -6.82 5.81
N GLU A 102 2.63 -5.60 5.73
CA GLU A 102 2.02 -4.40 6.30
C GLU A 102 0.69 -4.04 5.61
N ALA A 103 0.59 -4.22 4.29
CA ALA A 103 -0.66 -4.04 3.55
C ALA A 103 -1.72 -5.10 3.91
N GLU A 104 -1.31 -6.37 4.07
CA GLU A 104 -2.17 -7.45 4.53
C GLU A 104 -2.67 -7.19 5.96
N ALA A 105 -1.80 -6.73 6.86
CA ALA A 105 -2.18 -6.36 8.22
C ALA A 105 -3.17 -5.20 8.26
N ALA A 106 -2.98 -4.18 7.41
CA ALA A 106 -3.91 -3.06 7.28
C ALA A 106 -5.28 -3.51 6.75
N TYR A 107 -5.29 -4.44 5.79
CA TYR A 107 -6.52 -5.04 5.28
C TYR A 107 -7.26 -5.85 6.33
N GLN A 108 -6.56 -6.72 7.05
CA GLN A 108 -7.13 -7.51 8.14
C GLN A 108 -7.72 -6.61 9.23
N TRP A 109 -7.01 -5.54 9.60
CA TRP A 109 -7.54 -4.56 10.55
C TRP A 109 -8.81 -3.87 10.02
N TRP A 110 -8.83 -3.49 8.74
CA TRP A 110 -10.01 -2.85 8.13
C TRP A 110 -11.21 -3.80 8.11
N THR A 111 -11.01 -5.07 7.76
CA THR A 111 -12.06 -6.09 7.79
C THR A 111 -12.53 -6.39 9.22
N ASP A 112 -11.62 -6.51 10.18
CA ASP A 112 -11.94 -6.71 11.61
C ASP A 112 -12.79 -5.57 12.19
N LYS A 113 -12.59 -4.33 11.70
CA LYS A 113 -13.37 -3.16 12.10
C LYS A 113 -14.71 -3.02 11.36
N GLY A 114 -15.11 -4.02 10.57
CA GLY A 114 -16.38 -4.02 9.85
C GLY A 114 -16.35 -3.16 8.59
N GLU A 115 -15.20 -3.08 7.92
CA GLU A 115 -15.04 -2.42 6.62
C GLU A 115 -15.39 -0.92 6.64
N PRO A 116 -14.79 -0.14 7.56
CA PRO A 116 -15.21 1.23 7.81
C PRO A 116 -15.12 2.10 6.56
N HIS A 117 -16.16 2.92 6.36
CA HIS A 117 -16.28 3.84 5.26
C HIS A 117 -15.37 5.06 5.47
N ILE A 118 -14.91 5.69 4.38
CA ILE A 118 -14.00 6.85 4.44
C ILE A 118 -14.55 8.02 5.28
N THR A 119 -15.88 8.18 5.33
CA THR A 119 -16.56 9.25 6.08
C THR A 119 -16.54 9.06 7.60
N GLU A 120 -16.18 7.86 8.07
CA GLU A 120 -16.09 7.56 9.51
C GLU A 120 -14.74 7.99 10.11
N TRP A 121 -13.77 8.32 9.26
CA TRP A 121 -12.46 8.80 9.68
C TRP A 121 -12.49 10.29 9.99
N ARG A 122 -11.97 10.68 11.15
CA ARG A 122 -11.85 12.08 11.56
C ARG A 122 -10.39 12.51 11.63
N TRP A 123 -10.10 13.61 10.95
CA TRP A 123 -8.77 14.23 10.91
C TRP A 123 -8.73 15.40 11.87
N THR A 124 -7.68 15.45 12.67
CA THR A 124 -7.36 16.61 13.49
C THR A 124 -5.94 17.05 13.13
N ILE A 125 -5.86 18.22 12.50
CA ILE A 125 -4.60 18.86 12.11
C ILE A 125 -4.38 20.02 13.06
N THR A 126 -3.29 19.99 13.80
CA THR A 126 -2.76 21.11 14.58
C THR A 126 -1.46 21.59 13.94
N PRO A 127 -0.94 22.79 14.32
CA PRO A 127 0.36 23.25 13.82
C PRO A 127 1.51 22.27 14.07
N ASP A 128 1.42 21.49 15.14
CA ASP A 128 2.49 20.60 15.61
C ASP A 128 2.24 19.11 15.29
N CYS A 129 1.02 18.72 14.94
CA CYS A 129 0.64 17.31 14.84
C CYS A 129 -0.51 17.06 13.87
N GLN A 130 -0.44 15.96 13.13
CA GLN A 130 -1.58 15.41 12.43
C GLN A 130 -2.00 14.10 13.11
N SER A 131 -3.26 14.02 13.52
CA SER A 131 -3.84 12.80 14.07
C SER A 131 -5.08 12.36 13.29
N ILE A 132 -5.19 11.05 13.12
CA ILE A 132 -6.30 10.40 12.45
C ILE A 132 -6.98 9.51 13.48
N THR A 133 -8.29 9.72 13.64
CA THR A 133 -9.12 9.02 14.60
C THR A 133 -10.25 8.30 13.90
N PHE A 134 -10.50 7.06 14.31
CA PHE A 134 -11.67 6.28 13.94
C PHE A 134 -12.55 6.08 15.19
N PRO A 135 -13.89 6.18 15.12
CA PRO A 135 -14.76 5.93 16.27
C PRO A 135 -14.49 4.52 16.83
N GLY A 136 -14.01 4.44 18.08
CA GLY A 136 -13.59 3.17 18.69
C GLY A 136 -12.11 3.06 19.08
N ASN A 137 -11.45 4.18 19.40
CA ASN A 137 -10.16 4.24 20.11
C ASN A 137 -8.88 3.93 19.31
N THR A 138 -8.91 3.84 17.98
CA THR A 138 -7.65 3.75 17.19
C THR A 138 -7.18 5.16 16.82
N LYS A 139 -6.03 5.57 17.36
CA LYS A 139 -5.33 6.81 17.01
C LYS A 139 -4.10 6.47 16.20
N PHE A 140 -4.02 6.98 14.98
CA PHE A 140 -2.78 7.03 14.22
C PHE A 140 -2.21 8.44 14.36
N THR A 141 -1.05 8.55 14.99
CA THR A 141 -0.34 9.83 15.18
C THR A 141 0.81 9.89 14.20
N GLN A 142 0.81 10.92 13.35
CA GLN A 142 1.94 11.21 12.48
C GLN A 142 2.60 12.48 13.00
N VAL A 143 3.86 12.36 13.40
CA VAL A 143 4.69 13.50 13.78
C VAL A 143 5.34 14.04 12.50
N SER A 144 5.31 15.36 12.35
CA SER A 144 5.80 16.08 11.16
C SER A 144 7.32 16.08 11.09
#